data_AF-A0A8H9IR86-F1
#
_entry.id   AF-A0A8H9IR86-F1
#
_cell.length_a   1.000
_cell.length_b   1.000
_cell.length_c   1.000
_cell.angle_alpha   90.00
_cell.angle_beta   90.00
_cell.angle_gamma   90.00
#
_symmetry.space_group_name_H-M   'P 1'
#
loop_
_entity.id
_entity.type
_entity.pdbx_description
1 polymer ?
#
loop_
_entity_poly.entity_id
_entity_poly.type
_entity_poly.pdbx_seq_one_letter_code
_entity_poly.pdbx_strand_id
1 'polypeptide(L)'
;MTVTQVIVHVSGDGGLAAAASGAVATRLGEAFGQARDAVGRLTSGDAVLLRCTADGDSVLTGALRSLCRTLAREAAARGVRVNAIVGKPEADVAGLVAFLGSDASVMCTGAVLAAC
;
A
#
# COMPACT_ATOMS: atom_id res chain seq x y z
N MET A 1 3.14 19.60 -11.95
CA MET A 1 3.92 19.49 -10.69
C MET A 1 4.46 18.07 -10.62
N THR A 2 5.66 17.85 -10.10
CA THR A 2 6.17 16.48 -9.94
C THR A 2 5.56 15.89 -8.68
N VAL A 3 4.70 14.88 -8.84
CA VAL A 3 4.12 14.14 -7.70
C VAL A 3 5.20 13.25 -7.11
N THR A 4 5.44 13.37 -5.80
CA THR A 4 6.31 12.43 -5.09
C THR A 4 5.50 11.20 -4.71
N GLN A 5 5.98 10.02 -5.07
CA GLN A 5 5.38 8.75 -4.66
C GLN A 5 6.39 7.94 -3.84
N VAL A 6 6.01 7.56 -2.62
CA VAL A 6 6.80 6.65 -1.77
C VAL A 6 6.20 5.26 -1.85
N ILE A 7 7.01 4.26 -2.22
CA ILE A 7 6.59 2.87 -2.31
C ILE A 7 7.05 2.13 -1.04
N VAL A 8 6.09 1.55 -0.32
CA VAL A 8 6.32 0.68 0.84
C VAL A 8 6.08 -0.76 0.40
N HIS A 9 7.13 -1.57 0.44
CA HIS A 9 7.06 -2.97 0.04
C HIS A 9 6.58 -3.84 1.19
N VAL A 10 5.60 -4.69 0.93
CA VAL A 10 5.08 -5.68 1.86
C VAL A 10 5.17 -7.05 1.20
N SER A 11 5.88 -7.99 1.80
CA SER A 11 6.04 -9.33 1.22
C SER A 11 6.26 -10.38 2.30
N GLY A 12 6.06 -11.64 1.93
CA GLY A 12 6.26 -12.79 2.79
C GLY A 12 5.01 -13.66 2.92
N ASP A 13 5.12 -14.76 3.66
CA ASP A 13 4.02 -15.69 3.87
C ASP A 13 2.84 -14.99 4.58
N GLY A 14 1.69 -14.98 3.90
CA GLY A 14 0.43 -14.44 4.38
C GLY A 14 -0.57 -15.50 4.82
N GLY A 15 -0.17 -16.78 4.88
CA GLY A 15 -1.01 -17.89 5.28
C GLY A 15 -1.41 -17.86 6.76
N LEU A 16 -2.33 -18.76 7.13
CA LEU A 16 -2.86 -18.85 8.50
C LEU A 16 -1.77 -19.15 9.53
N ALA A 17 -0.76 -19.96 9.20
CA ALA A 17 0.34 -20.26 10.11
C ALA A 17 1.17 -19.02 10.44
N ALA A 18 1.51 -18.21 9.43
CA ALA A 18 2.20 -16.93 9.62
C ALA A 18 1.36 -15.89 10.36
N ALA A 19 0.04 -15.93 10.19
CA ALA A 19 -0.86 -15.09 10.97
C ALA A 19 -0.89 -15.53 12.46
N ALA A 20 -1.00 -16.84 12.72
CA ALA A 20 -1.04 -17.40 14.06
C ALA A 20 0.26 -17.19 14.84
N SER A 21 1.40 -17.17 14.16
CA SER A 21 2.71 -16.87 14.78
C SER A 21 2.96 -15.38 15.03
N GLY A 22 2.08 -14.49 14.55
CA GLY A 22 2.26 -13.04 14.63
C GLY A 22 3.14 -12.44 13.53
N ALA A 23 3.73 -13.26 12.64
CA ALA A 23 4.60 -12.76 11.57
C ALA A 23 3.88 -11.80 10.62
N VAL A 24 2.59 -12.03 10.34
CA VAL A 24 1.77 -11.08 9.56
C VAL A 24 1.62 -9.74 10.28
N ALA A 25 1.40 -9.76 11.59
CA ALA A 25 1.24 -8.54 12.39
C ALA A 25 2.53 -7.72 12.44
N THR A 26 3.69 -8.36 12.62
CA THR A 26 5.00 -7.70 12.58
C THR A 26 5.21 -6.96 11.25
N ARG A 27 5.00 -7.64 10.12
CA ARG A 27 5.16 -7.03 8.79
C ARG A 27 4.22 -5.85 8.55
N LEU A 28 2.97 -5.97 8.99
CA LEU A 28 2.00 -4.88 8.89
C LEU A 28 2.36 -3.70 9.80
N GLY A 29 2.91 -3.96 10.98
CA GLY A 29 3.42 -2.93 11.88
C GLY A 29 4.59 -2.15 11.27
N GLU A 30 5.54 -2.85 10.66
CA GLU A 30 6.64 -2.24 9.92
C GLU A 30 6.15 -1.41 8.73
N ALA A 31 5.25 -1.98 7.91
CA ALA A 31 4.65 -1.28 6.78
C ALA A 31 3.86 -0.04 7.21
N PHE A 32 3.10 -0.14 8.31
CA PHE A 32 2.39 0.99 8.91
C PHE A 32 3.35 2.10 9.35
N GLY A 33 4.42 1.75 10.07
CA GLY A 33 5.43 2.72 10.51
C GLY A 33 6.05 3.46 9.33
N GLN A 34 6.53 2.71 8.32
CA GLN A 34 7.12 3.29 7.11
C GLN A 34 6.14 4.20 6.35
N ALA A 35 4.90 3.75 6.18
CA ALA A 35 3.88 4.54 5.49
C ALA A 35 3.50 5.81 6.26
N ARG A 36 3.39 5.73 7.60
CA ARG A 36 3.08 6.87 8.45
C ARG A 36 4.22 7.90 8.46
N ASP A 37 5.47 7.44 8.53
CA ASP A 37 6.66 8.29 8.43
C ASP A 37 6.78 8.95 7.04
N ALA A 38 6.37 8.25 5.98
CA ALA A 38 6.27 8.81 4.65
C ALA A 38 5.19 9.91 4.61
N VAL A 39 3.95 9.61 5.03
CA VAL A 39 2.87 10.61 5.14
C VAL A 39 3.33 11.83 5.93
N GLY A 40 4.10 11.64 7.00
CA GLY A 40 4.73 12.68 7.82
C GLY A 40 5.49 13.75 7.03
N ARG A 41 6.17 13.35 5.95
CA ARG A 41 7.08 14.18 5.15
C ARG A 41 6.52 14.64 3.80
N LEU A 42 5.41 14.04 3.36
CA LEU A 42 4.78 14.34 2.08
C LEU A 42 3.83 15.55 2.16
N THR A 43 3.59 16.16 1.00
CA THR A 43 2.75 17.35 0.81
C THR A 43 1.49 17.03 0.01
N SER A 44 0.57 17.98 -0.10
CA SER A 44 -0.68 17.77 -0.85
C SER A 44 -0.41 17.42 -2.31
N GLY A 45 -1.05 16.37 -2.82
CA GLY A 45 -0.85 15.82 -4.17
C GLY A 45 0.07 14.60 -4.22
N ASP A 46 0.98 14.48 -3.25
CA ASP A 46 1.89 13.33 -3.13
C ASP A 46 1.15 12.04 -2.73
N ALA A 47 1.83 10.91 -2.87
CA ALA A 47 1.25 9.60 -2.63
C ALA A 47 2.15 8.62 -1.86
N VAL A 48 1.53 7.75 -1.10
CA VAL A 48 2.10 6.49 -0.61
C VAL A 48 1.46 5.33 -1.35
N LEU A 49 2.28 4.39 -1.79
CA LEU A 49 1.86 3.16 -2.43
C LEU A 49 2.33 1.95 -1.62
N LEU A 50 1.40 1.18 -1.07
CA LEU A 50 1.70 -0.11 -0.46
C LEU A 50 1.76 -1.18 -1.55
N ARG A 51 2.96 -1.66 -1.89
CA ARG A 51 3.13 -2.73 -2.88
C ARG A 51 3.26 -4.07 -2.16
N CYS A 52 2.20 -4.86 -2.20
CA CYS A 52 2.16 -6.18 -1.61
C CYS A 52 2.44 -7.27 -2.64
N THR A 53 3.39 -8.14 -2.29
CA THR A 53 3.70 -9.37 -3.05
C THR A 53 3.19 -10.56 -2.24
N ALA A 54 2.16 -11.25 -2.74
CA ALA A 54 1.53 -12.36 -2.05
C ALA A 54 0.90 -13.36 -3.03
N ASP A 55 0.89 -14.64 -2.65
CA ASP A 55 0.23 -15.70 -3.41
C ASP A 55 -1.29 -15.67 -3.15
N GLY A 56 -2.01 -14.94 -4.00
CA GLY A 56 -3.47 -14.88 -3.95
C GLY A 56 -4.06 -14.15 -2.74
N ASP A 57 -5.34 -14.41 -2.45
CA ASP A 57 -6.03 -13.84 -1.29
C ASP A 57 -5.61 -14.57 -0.01
N SER A 58 -4.88 -13.87 0.85
CA SER A 58 -4.30 -14.38 2.10
C SER A 58 -4.66 -13.47 3.28
N VAL A 59 -4.32 -13.87 4.50
CA VAL A 59 -4.53 -13.02 5.69
C VAL A 59 -3.79 -11.70 5.54
N LEU A 60 -2.58 -11.74 4.96
CA LEU A 60 -1.78 -10.55 4.68
C LEU A 60 -2.49 -9.59 3.73
N THR A 61 -3.07 -10.08 2.62
CA THR A 61 -3.73 -9.19 1.65
C THR A 61 -5.02 -8.59 2.23
N GLY A 62 -5.79 -9.36 2.99
CA GLY A 62 -6.96 -8.87 3.72
C GLY A 62 -6.60 -7.77 4.72
N ALA A 63 -5.56 -7.99 5.53
CA ALA A 63 -5.11 -7.03 6.52
C ALA A 63 -4.49 -5.77 5.87
N LEU A 64 -3.73 -5.93 4.79
CA LEU A 64 -3.20 -4.80 4.01
C LEU A 64 -4.33 -3.93 3.43
N ARG A 65 -5.43 -4.53 2.95
CA ARG A 65 -6.60 -3.76 2.49
C ARG A 65 -7.16 -2.85 3.58
N SER A 66 -7.23 -3.37 4.81
CA SER A 66 -7.65 -2.57 5.96
C SER A 66 -6.65 -1.46 6.26
N LEU A 67 -5.36 -1.78 6.33
CA LEU A 67 -4.28 -0.83 6.58
C LEU A 67 -4.29 0.33 5.57
N CYS A 68 -4.38 0.02 4.28
CA CYS A 68 -4.43 1.02 3.20
C CYS A 68 -5.59 2.01 3.39
N ARG A 69 -6.79 1.51 3.71
CA ARG A 69 -7.98 2.34 3.87
C ARG A 69 -7.93 3.20 5.12
N THR A 70 -7.37 2.69 6.21
CA THR A 70 -7.16 3.45 7.45
C THR A 70 -6.17 4.58 7.20
N LEU A 71 -4.99 4.28 6.65
CA LEU A 71 -3.98 5.29 6.34
C LEU A 71 -4.49 6.34 5.34
N ALA A 72 -5.29 5.95 4.35
CA ALA A 72 -5.89 6.88 3.41
C ALA A 72 -6.79 7.92 4.11
N ARG A 73 -7.58 7.49 5.11
CA ARG A 73 -8.43 8.41 5.89
C ARG A 73 -7.60 9.35 6.75
N GLU A 74 -6.53 8.84 7.38
CA GLU A 74 -5.62 9.65 8.18
C GLU A 74 -4.86 10.69 7.33
N ALA A 75 -4.41 10.29 6.13
CA ALA A 75 -3.64 11.12 5.23
C ALA A 75 -4.48 12.16 4.46
N ALA A 76 -5.80 11.96 4.35
CA ALA A 76 -6.70 12.81 3.57
C ALA A 76 -6.66 14.28 3.98
N ALA A 77 -6.56 14.58 5.28
CA ALA A 77 -6.47 15.95 5.78
C ALA A 77 -5.22 16.71 5.29
N ARG A 78 -4.19 15.97 4.85
CA ARG A 78 -2.95 16.52 4.29
C ARG A 78 -2.96 16.58 2.76
N GLY A 79 -4.02 16.08 2.11
CA GLY A 79 -4.06 15.90 0.67
C GLY A 79 -3.10 14.83 0.14
N VAL A 80 -2.60 13.95 1.01
CA VAL A 80 -1.72 12.83 0.63
C VAL A 80 -2.57 11.61 0.32
N ARG A 81 -2.33 10.97 -0.82
CA ARG A 81 -3.07 9.79 -1.27
C ARG A 81 -2.39 8.52 -0.78
N VAL A 82 -3.16 7.52 -0.36
CA VAL A 82 -2.61 6.21 0.03
C VAL A 82 -3.34 5.13 -0.73
N ASN A 83 -2.63 4.36 -1.54
CA ASN A 83 -3.20 3.25 -2.32
C ASN A 83 -2.36 1.99 -2.13
N ALA A 84 -2.88 0.85 -2.58
CA ALA A 84 -2.16 -0.41 -2.57
C ALA A 84 -2.27 -1.14 -3.90
N ILE A 85 -1.21 -1.88 -4.25
CA ILE A 85 -1.24 -2.91 -5.29
C ILE A 85 -0.95 -4.23 -4.62
N VAL A 86 -1.74 -5.25 -4.94
CA VAL A 86 -1.51 -6.63 -4.53
C VAL A 86 -1.28 -7.45 -5.79
N GLY A 87 -0.16 -8.16 -5.86
CA GLY A 87 0.15 -9.03 -6.99
C GLY A 87 1.03 -10.19 -6.57
N LYS A 88 1.13 -11.18 -7.45
CA LYS A 88 2.12 -12.25 -7.32
C LYS A 88 3.53 -11.72 -7.63
N PRO A 89 4.60 -12.43 -7.24
CA PRO A 89 5.98 -12.03 -7.54
C PRO A 89 6.24 -11.69 -9.01
N GLU A 90 5.60 -12.42 -9.93
CA GLU A 90 5.73 -12.29 -11.38
C GLU A 90 4.83 -11.22 -12.02
N ALA A 91 3.92 -10.61 -11.27
CA ALA A 91 2.96 -9.65 -11.83
C ALA A 91 3.65 -8.35 -12.29
N ASP A 92 3.37 -7.90 -13.51
CA ASP A 92 3.79 -6.60 -13.99
C ASP A 92 2.89 -5.51 -13.39
N VAL A 93 3.49 -4.69 -12.52
CA VAL A 93 2.79 -3.59 -11.83
C VAL A 93 3.22 -2.22 -12.32
N ALA A 94 4.12 -2.13 -13.30
CA ALA A 94 4.74 -0.85 -13.69
C ALA A 94 3.69 0.18 -14.12
N GLY A 95 2.70 -0.24 -14.92
CA GLY A 95 1.60 0.63 -15.35
C GLY A 95 0.72 1.11 -14.18
N LEU A 96 0.43 0.24 -13.21
CA LEU A 96 -0.36 0.60 -12.03
C LEU A 96 0.40 1.56 -11.09
N VAL A 97 1.70 1.33 -10.89
CA VAL A 97 2.58 2.20 -10.11
C VAL A 97 2.62 3.59 -10.76
N ALA A 98 2.86 3.66 -12.07
CA ALA A 98 2.90 4.90 -12.83
C ALA A 98 1.55 5.64 -12.79
N PHE A 99 0.43 4.94 -12.99
CA PHE A 99 -0.90 5.53 -12.89
C PHE A 99 -1.15 6.14 -11.51
N LEU A 100 -0.93 5.38 -10.43
CA LEU A 100 -1.14 5.85 -9.05
C LEU A 100 -0.17 6.97 -8.63
N GLY A 101 0.99 7.06 -9.29
CA GLY A 101 1.96 8.14 -9.12
C GLY A 101 1.64 9.40 -9.93
N SER A 102 0.61 9.38 -10.77
CA SER A 102 0.25 10.48 -11.67
C SER A 102 -0.93 11.32 -11.18
N ASP A 103 -1.05 12.54 -11.71
CA ASP A 103 -2.20 13.44 -11.49
C ASP A 103 -3.54 12.82 -11.94
N ALA A 104 -3.52 11.89 -12.89
CA ALA A 104 -4.73 11.20 -13.36
C ALA A 104 -5.42 10.38 -12.25
N SER A 105 -4.68 10.06 -11.18
CA SER A 105 -5.16 9.31 -10.02
C SER A 105 -5.46 10.20 -8.81
N VAL A 106 -5.69 11.51 -9.00
CA VAL A 106 -5.94 12.48 -7.92
C VAL A 106 -7.13 12.11 -7.02
N MET A 107 -8.15 11.46 -7.58
CA MET A 107 -9.32 10.96 -6.84
C MET A 107 -9.13 9.54 -6.29
N CYS A 108 -8.02 8.88 -6.60
CA CYS A 108 -7.71 7.54 -6.10
C CYS A 108 -6.98 7.65 -4.76
N THR A 109 -7.70 7.36 -3.68
CA THR A 109 -7.13 7.15 -2.34
C THR A 109 -7.92 6.05 -1.62
N GLY A 110 -7.24 5.23 -0.84
CA GLY A 110 -7.77 4.00 -0.23
C GLY A 110 -8.03 2.87 -1.23
N ALA A 111 -7.60 3.01 -2.49
CA ALA A 111 -7.81 2.00 -3.52
C ALA A 111 -6.82 0.84 -3.32
N VAL A 112 -7.30 -0.38 -3.54
CA VAL A 112 -6.47 -1.60 -3.54
C VAL A 112 -6.69 -2.30 -4.86
N LEU A 113 -5.67 -2.28 -5.71
CA LEU A 113 -5.72 -2.84 -7.06
C LEU A 113 -5.04 -4.20 -7.09
N ALA A 114 -5.66 -5.17 -7.75
CA ALA A 114 -5.04 -6.45 -8.03
C ALA A 114 -4.23 -6.34 -9.33
N ALA A 115 -2.99 -6.79 -9.31
CA ALA A 115 -2.20 -7.04 -10.51
C ALA A 115 -2.33 -8.51 -10.87
N CYS A 116 -2.99 -8.77 -11.99
CA CYS A 116 -3.22 -10.11 -12.55
C CYS A 116 -2.05 -10.57 -13.41
#